data_AF-A0A534GDQ3-F1
#
_entry.id   AF-A0A534GDQ3-F1
#
_cell.length_a   1.000
_cell.length_b   1.000
_cell.length_c   1.000
_cell.angle_alpha   90.00
_cell.angle_beta   90.00
_cell.angle_gamma   90.00
#
_symmetry.space_group_name_H-M   'P 1'
#
loop_
_entity.id
_entity.type
_entity.pdbx_description
1 polymer ?
#
loop_
_entity_poly.entity_id
_entity_poly.type
_entity_poly.pdbx_seq_one_letter_code
_entity_poly.pdbx_strand_id
1 'polypeptide(L)'
;IYDGLLANGVRPLVELGFMPRQLAGADIRQSFWYRPVVAPPKDYGRWDALIGAFARHLVERYGIGEVSRWYFEVWNEPNLDFWGGEPRQSTYWTLYDHTARALKAVDPRLRVGGPATAQAAWVPAFIEHCEHEHVPVDFVSTHVYGDDTAQDIFGTHERIPRERMVCRAVQKVHTEIQASARPSLPLIWTEFNASFANHPEITDAPYMGPWLAETIRQCDGLVQDMSYWTFSDVFEEQGVVKTPFYGGFGLLAAGGIPKPAF
;
A
#
# COMPACT_ATOMS: atom_id res chain seq x y z
N ILE A 1 -6.11 -13.00 -14.22
CA ILE A 1 -5.16 -12.05 -13.59
C ILE A 1 -4.06 -12.81 -12.87
N TYR A 2 -4.34 -13.46 -11.73
CA TYR A 2 -3.30 -14.14 -10.93
C TYR A 2 -2.57 -15.27 -11.65
N ASP A 3 -3.26 -16.12 -12.43
CA ASP A 3 -2.57 -17.09 -13.29
C ASP A 3 -1.54 -16.44 -14.22
N GLY A 4 -1.86 -15.27 -14.77
CA GLY A 4 -0.97 -14.52 -15.65
C GLY A 4 0.25 -13.96 -14.92
N LEU A 5 0.07 -13.43 -13.70
CA LEU A 5 1.18 -12.99 -12.85
C LEU A 5 2.11 -14.17 -12.53
N LEU A 6 1.55 -15.28 -12.05
CA LEU A 6 2.33 -16.46 -11.65
C LEU A 6 3.04 -17.11 -12.85
N ALA A 7 2.38 -17.17 -14.01
CA ALA A 7 3.00 -17.67 -15.24
C ALA A 7 4.21 -16.83 -15.68
N ASN A 8 4.29 -15.55 -15.26
CA ASN A 8 5.41 -14.66 -15.47
C ASN A 8 6.35 -14.55 -14.25
N GLY A 9 6.21 -15.44 -13.25
CA GLY A 9 7.07 -15.46 -12.08
C GLY A 9 6.81 -14.37 -11.04
N VAL A 10 5.71 -13.62 -11.18
CA VAL A 10 5.32 -12.54 -10.26
C VAL A 10 4.27 -13.05 -9.28
N ARG A 11 4.53 -12.85 -7.98
CA ARG A 11 3.53 -13.09 -6.93
C ARG A 11 2.79 -11.78 -6.59
N PRO A 12 1.50 -11.83 -6.30
CA PRO A 12 0.79 -10.64 -5.85
C PRO A 12 1.16 -10.29 -4.40
N LEU A 13 1.42 -9.01 -4.16
CA LEU A 13 1.07 -8.36 -2.90
C LEU A 13 -0.39 -7.93 -3.06
N VAL A 14 -1.28 -8.57 -2.32
CA VAL A 14 -2.73 -8.41 -2.47
C VAL A 14 -3.19 -7.27 -1.57
N GLU A 15 -3.52 -6.13 -2.16
CA GLU A 15 -4.28 -5.08 -1.48
C GLU A 15 -5.77 -5.49 -1.43
N LEU A 16 -6.33 -5.60 -0.22
CA LEU A 16 -7.72 -5.98 0.02
C LEU A 16 -8.62 -4.76 0.03
N GLY A 17 -9.02 -4.34 -1.18
CA GLY A 17 -9.93 -3.22 -1.40
C GLY A 17 -10.37 -3.12 -2.87
N PHE A 18 -11.10 -2.09 -3.27
CA PHE A 18 -11.94 -1.27 -2.39
C PHE A 18 -13.28 -1.98 -2.12
N MET A 19 -14.28 -1.27 -1.59
CA MET A 19 -15.55 -1.87 -1.17
C MET A 19 -16.43 -2.25 -2.38
N PRO A 20 -16.91 -3.51 -2.49
CA PRO A 20 -17.93 -3.85 -3.46
C PRO A 20 -19.23 -3.07 -3.19
N ARG A 21 -19.82 -2.46 -4.22
CA ARG A 21 -21.06 -1.64 -4.11
C ARG A 21 -22.20 -2.32 -3.34
N GLN A 22 -22.32 -3.64 -3.46
CA GLN A 22 -23.38 -4.40 -2.81
C GLN A 22 -23.18 -4.57 -1.29
N LEU A 23 -21.94 -4.39 -0.81
CA LEU A 23 -21.56 -4.47 0.60
C LEU A 23 -21.41 -3.09 1.26
N ALA A 24 -21.24 -2.03 0.48
CA ALA A 24 -21.04 -0.68 1.00
C ALA A 24 -22.19 -0.18 1.90
N GLY A 25 -21.84 0.47 3.01
CA GLY A 25 -22.74 1.18 3.93
C GLY A 25 -23.30 2.48 3.37
N ALA A 26 -22.58 3.11 2.46
CA ALA A 26 -22.96 4.35 1.82
C ALA A 26 -22.32 4.44 0.42
N ASP A 27 -22.82 5.34 -0.42
CA ASP A 27 -22.20 5.64 -1.72
C ASP A 27 -21.14 6.75 -1.56
N ILE A 28 -20.04 6.42 -0.87
CA ILE A 28 -18.86 7.29 -0.75
C ILE A 28 -17.85 6.84 -1.79
N ARG A 29 -17.42 7.75 -2.67
CA ARG A 29 -16.53 7.41 -3.78
C ARG A 29 -15.30 8.29 -3.77
N GLN A 30 -14.16 7.66 -4.03
CA GLN A 30 -12.91 8.37 -4.28
C GLN A 30 -12.97 9.05 -5.67
N SER A 31 -12.13 10.07 -5.87
CA SER A 31 -12.11 10.98 -7.03
C SER A 31 -11.52 10.41 -8.33
N PHE A 32 -10.88 9.23 -8.28
CA PHE A 32 -10.31 8.51 -9.42
C PHE A 32 -11.34 8.31 -10.52
N TRP A 33 -10.87 8.21 -11.75
CA TRP A 33 -11.71 8.07 -12.94
C TRP A 33 -12.67 6.87 -12.84
N TYR A 34 -12.22 5.73 -12.29
CA TYR A 34 -13.05 4.53 -12.12
C TYR A 34 -13.96 4.53 -10.87
N ARG A 35 -13.88 5.58 -10.04
CA ARG A 35 -14.79 5.87 -8.91
C ARG A 35 -15.01 4.67 -7.96
N PRO A 36 -13.94 4.16 -7.31
CA PRO A 36 -14.08 3.07 -6.36
C PRO A 36 -14.90 3.52 -5.15
N VAL A 37 -15.60 2.57 -4.51
CA VAL A 37 -16.38 2.86 -3.30
C VAL A 37 -15.50 2.68 -2.08
N VAL A 38 -15.42 3.72 -1.26
CA VAL A 38 -14.54 3.80 -0.09
C VAL A 38 -15.27 3.79 1.24
N ALA A 39 -16.58 3.54 1.22
CA ALA A 39 -17.37 3.41 2.43
C ALA A 39 -17.05 2.10 3.18
N PRO A 40 -17.14 2.08 4.52
CA PRO A 40 -17.16 0.85 5.30
C PRO A 40 -18.27 -0.11 4.84
N PRO A 41 -18.14 -1.42 5.11
CA PRO A 41 -19.21 -2.37 4.81
C PRO A 41 -20.43 -2.08 5.70
N LYS A 42 -21.64 -2.26 5.16
CA LYS A 42 -22.89 -2.17 5.93
C LYS A 42 -23.10 -3.34 6.90
N ASP A 43 -22.34 -4.41 6.69
CA ASP A 43 -22.39 -5.65 7.46
C ASP A 43 -20.99 -6.28 7.40
N TYR A 44 -20.28 -6.25 8.53
CA TYR A 44 -18.93 -6.82 8.63
C TYR A 44 -18.93 -8.35 8.52
N GLY A 45 -20.00 -9.05 8.92
CA GLY A 45 -20.09 -10.50 8.73
C GLY A 45 -20.14 -10.89 7.25
N ARG A 46 -20.77 -10.05 6.41
CA ARG A 46 -20.73 -10.23 4.94
C ARG A 46 -19.38 -9.91 4.34
N TRP A 47 -18.65 -8.94 4.90
CA TRP A 47 -17.27 -8.66 4.53
C TRP A 47 -16.36 -9.84 4.88
N ASP A 48 -16.46 -10.38 6.10
CA ASP A 48 -15.71 -11.56 6.54
C ASP A 48 -15.97 -12.77 5.65
N ALA A 49 -17.23 -12.98 5.27
CA ALA A 49 -17.61 -14.05 4.35
C ALA A 49 -16.96 -13.89 2.97
N LEU A 50 -16.87 -12.65 2.45
CA LEU A 50 -16.18 -12.35 1.19
C LEU A 50 -14.67 -12.63 1.32
N ILE A 51 -14.02 -12.11 2.35
CA ILE A 51 -12.58 -12.30 2.58
C ILE A 51 -12.25 -13.78 2.75
N GLY A 52 -13.02 -14.49 3.59
CA GLY A 52 -12.83 -15.92 3.79
C GLY A 52 -13.08 -16.74 2.52
N ALA A 53 -14.10 -16.40 1.72
CA ALA A 53 -14.36 -17.09 0.45
C ALA A 53 -13.24 -16.83 -0.57
N PHE A 54 -12.75 -15.59 -0.66
CA PHE A 54 -11.65 -15.22 -1.52
C PHE A 54 -10.37 -15.98 -1.13
N ALA A 55 -9.98 -15.95 0.14
CA ALA A 55 -8.80 -16.66 0.61
C ALA A 55 -8.90 -18.19 0.42
N ARG A 56 -10.05 -18.80 0.71
CA ARG A 56 -10.28 -20.23 0.42
C ARG A 56 -10.13 -20.53 -1.06
N HIS A 57 -10.73 -19.72 -1.93
CA HIS A 57 -10.60 -19.90 -3.37
C HIS A 57 -9.14 -19.85 -3.84
N LEU A 58 -8.35 -18.90 -3.33
CA LEU A 58 -6.92 -18.82 -3.65
C LEU A 58 -6.18 -20.08 -3.19
N VAL A 59 -6.42 -20.53 -1.96
CA VAL A 59 -5.79 -21.73 -1.40
C VAL A 59 -6.19 -22.98 -2.17
N GLU A 60 -7.46 -23.13 -2.54
CA GLU A 60 -7.95 -24.25 -3.36
C GLU A 60 -7.33 -24.25 -4.75
N ARG A 61 -7.17 -23.08 -5.38
CA ARG A 61 -6.66 -22.96 -6.75
C ARG A 61 -5.14 -23.11 -6.84
N TYR A 62 -4.39 -22.47 -5.95
CA TYR A 62 -2.93 -22.36 -6.04
C TYR A 62 -2.19 -23.20 -5.00
N GLY A 63 -2.90 -23.74 -4.01
CA GLY A 63 -2.31 -24.47 -2.90
C GLY A 63 -1.73 -23.54 -1.84
N ILE A 64 -1.91 -23.89 -0.57
CA ILE A 64 -1.45 -23.05 0.54
C ILE A 64 0.07 -22.84 0.57
N GLY A 65 0.87 -23.78 0.05
CA GLY A 65 2.32 -23.62 -0.05
C GLY A 65 2.76 -22.46 -0.96
N GLU A 66 1.92 -22.09 -1.93
CA GLU A 66 2.14 -20.90 -2.77
C GLU A 66 1.51 -19.66 -2.13
N VAL A 67 0.24 -19.73 -1.71
CA VAL A 67 -0.50 -18.56 -1.19
C VAL A 67 0.08 -18.02 0.12
N SER A 68 0.67 -18.86 0.97
CA SER A 68 1.35 -18.38 2.19
C SER A 68 2.60 -17.53 1.91
N ARG A 69 3.07 -17.51 0.66
CA ARG A 69 4.19 -16.67 0.19
C ARG A 69 3.72 -15.34 -0.38
N TRP A 70 2.42 -15.07 -0.39
CA TRP A 70 1.85 -13.79 -0.79
C TRP A 70 1.69 -12.91 0.44
N TYR A 71 1.38 -11.63 0.22
CA TYR A 71 1.06 -10.68 1.28
C TYR A 71 -0.39 -10.23 1.09
N PHE A 72 -1.10 -9.98 2.18
CA PHE A 72 -2.46 -9.46 2.18
C PHE A 72 -2.48 -8.15 2.97
N GLU A 73 -2.37 -7.03 2.27
CA GLU A 73 -2.44 -5.69 2.83
C GLU A 73 -3.91 -5.27 2.94
N VAL A 74 -4.31 -4.72 4.09
CA VAL A 74 -5.70 -4.32 4.30
C VAL A 74 -5.91 -2.86 3.92
N TRP A 75 -6.70 -2.63 2.87
CA TRP A 75 -7.09 -1.32 2.37
C TRP A 75 -5.92 -0.48 1.83
N ASN A 76 -6.20 0.78 1.48
CA ASN A 76 -5.22 1.76 1.03
C ASN A 76 -5.50 3.15 1.63
N GLU A 77 -4.45 3.83 2.09
CA GLU A 77 -4.39 5.19 2.65
C GLU A 77 -5.61 5.60 3.50
N PRO A 78 -5.99 4.81 4.53
CA PRO A 78 -7.20 5.06 5.31
C PRO A 78 -7.17 6.36 6.14
N ASN A 79 -6.02 7.02 6.22
CA ASN A 79 -5.85 8.34 6.82
C ASN A 79 -6.26 9.50 5.89
N LEU A 80 -6.50 9.23 4.60
CA LEU A 80 -6.96 10.20 3.61
C LEU A 80 -8.42 9.95 3.19
N ASP A 81 -8.86 10.53 2.07
CA ASP A 81 -10.22 10.36 1.51
C ASP A 81 -10.45 8.98 0.86
N PHE A 82 -9.45 8.11 0.88
CA PHE A 82 -9.54 6.71 0.49
C PHE A 82 -10.33 5.85 1.48
N TRP A 83 -10.70 6.36 2.66
CA TRP A 83 -11.57 5.66 3.61
C TRP A 83 -12.67 6.56 4.16
N GLY A 84 -13.92 6.20 3.88
CA GLY A 84 -15.11 6.97 4.26
C GLY A 84 -15.66 6.67 5.66
N GLY A 85 -14.96 5.90 6.48
CA GLY A 85 -15.37 5.65 7.86
C GLY A 85 -15.13 6.85 8.76
N GLU A 86 -15.99 7.03 9.77
CA GLU A 86 -15.90 8.15 10.72
C GLU A 86 -16.11 7.67 12.16
N PRO A 87 -15.15 7.91 13.08
CA PRO A 87 -13.81 8.46 12.83
C PRO A 87 -12.97 7.50 11.96
N ARG A 88 -12.14 8.03 11.06
CA ARG A 88 -11.35 7.22 10.10
C ARG A 88 -10.55 6.11 10.75
N GLN A 89 -9.74 6.46 11.75
CA GLN A 89 -8.80 5.53 12.36
C GLN A 89 -9.50 4.35 13.04
N SER A 90 -10.43 4.60 13.96
CA SER A 90 -11.10 3.51 14.71
C SER A 90 -12.01 2.65 13.83
N THR A 91 -12.63 3.24 12.80
CA THR A 91 -13.42 2.46 11.84
C THR A 91 -12.53 1.64 10.90
N TYR A 92 -11.34 2.11 10.54
CA TYR A 92 -10.37 1.31 9.81
C TYR A 92 -9.81 0.18 10.66
N TRP A 93 -9.52 0.40 11.95
CA TRP A 93 -9.16 -0.68 12.89
C TRP A 93 -10.21 -1.79 12.89
N THR A 94 -11.50 -1.43 12.90
CA THR A 94 -12.59 -2.41 12.80
C THR A 94 -12.50 -3.22 11.49
N LEU A 95 -12.23 -2.58 10.35
CA LEU A 95 -12.02 -3.28 9.07
C LEU A 95 -10.80 -4.21 9.12
N TYR A 96 -9.70 -3.75 9.68
CA TYR A 96 -8.47 -4.53 9.83
C TYR A 96 -8.71 -5.79 10.67
N ASP A 97 -9.32 -5.65 11.83
CA ASP A 97 -9.58 -6.75 12.77
C ASP A 97 -10.41 -7.85 12.13
N HIS A 98 -11.50 -7.46 11.46
CA HIS A 98 -12.38 -8.35 10.72
C HIS A 98 -11.63 -9.09 9.60
N THR A 99 -10.87 -8.34 8.79
CA THR A 99 -10.11 -8.90 7.65
C THR A 99 -9.02 -9.86 8.10
N ALA A 100 -8.21 -9.47 9.08
CA ALA A 100 -7.11 -10.26 9.61
C ALA A 100 -7.60 -11.58 10.22
N ARG A 101 -8.67 -11.53 11.04
CA ARG A 101 -9.26 -12.73 11.63
C ARG A 101 -9.89 -13.64 10.59
N ALA A 102 -10.58 -13.09 9.59
CA ALA A 102 -11.16 -13.86 8.49
C ALA A 102 -10.10 -14.59 7.65
N LEU A 103 -8.97 -13.94 7.35
CA LEU A 103 -7.83 -14.58 6.67
C LEU A 103 -7.21 -15.70 7.51
N LYS A 104 -6.90 -15.42 8.78
CA LYS A 104 -6.25 -16.41 9.67
C LYS A 104 -7.15 -17.60 9.99
N ALA A 105 -8.47 -17.43 9.94
CA ALA A 105 -9.44 -18.53 10.06
C ALA A 105 -9.40 -19.49 8.85
N VAL A 106 -8.92 -19.05 7.68
CA VAL A 106 -8.72 -19.91 6.51
C VAL A 106 -7.42 -20.70 6.63
N ASP A 107 -6.30 -20.01 6.87
CA ASP A 107 -5.04 -20.66 7.23
C ASP A 107 -4.14 -19.65 7.99
N PRO A 108 -3.56 -20.03 9.15
CA PRO A 108 -2.76 -19.12 9.97
C PRO A 108 -1.47 -18.64 9.30
N ARG A 109 -1.02 -19.28 8.22
CA ARG A 109 0.18 -18.90 7.46
C ARG A 109 -0.04 -17.77 6.47
N LEU A 110 -1.29 -17.37 6.20
CA LEU A 110 -1.57 -16.22 5.33
C LEU A 110 -1.09 -14.94 6.02
N ARG A 111 -0.17 -14.20 5.39
CA ARG A 111 0.46 -13.01 5.99
C ARG A 111 -0.41 -11.78 5.77
N VAL A 112 -0.88 -11.16 6.85
CA VAL A 112 -1.72 -9.95 6.83
C VAL A 112 -1.00 -8.76 7.45
N GLY A 113 -1.22 -7.56 6.92
CA GLY A 113 -0.55 -6.36 7.40
C GLY A 113 -1.25 -5.06 6.97
N GLY A 114 -0.71 -3.95 7.46
CA GLY A 114 -1.21 -2.59 7.32
C GLY A 114 -0.31 -1.61 8.09
N PRO A 115 -0.71 -0.34 8.32
CA PRO A 115 -2.02 0.23 8.02
C PRO A 115 -2.16 0.81 6.60
N ALA A 116 -1.18 0.61 5.71
CA ALA A 116 -1.18 1.10 4.32
C ALA A 116 -1.41 2.62 4.23
N THR A 117 -0.99 3.37 5.25
CA THR A 117 -1.28 4.81 5.36
C THR A 117 -0.43 5.63 4.41
N ALA A 118 -0.96 6.75 3.96
CA ALA A 118 -0.14 7.82 3.39
C ALA A 118 0.75 8.43 4.47
N GLN A 119 1.86 9.03 4.06
CA GLN A 119 2.68 9.91 4.91
C GLN A 119 3.28 9.23 6.15
N ALA A 120 3.60 7.92 6.06
CA ALA A 120 4.19 7.17 7.17
C ALA A 120 3.40 7.26 8.50
N ALA A 121 2.07 7.37 8.40
CA ALA A 121 1.20 7.67 9.52
C ALA A 121 0.75 6.41 10.29
N TRP A 122 0.34 6.61 11.55
CA TRP A 122 -0.35 5.62 12.40
C TRP A 122 0.40 4.34 12.78
N VAL A 123 1.62 4.08 12.28
CA VAL A 123 2.33 2.81 12.55
C VAL A 123 2.42 2.45 14.05
N PRO A 124 2.86 3.35 14.96
CA PRO A 124 2.88 3.02 16.39
C PRO A 124 1.51 2.64 16.96
N ALA A 125 0.48 3.43 16.62
CA ALA A 125 -0.89 3.24 17.09
C ALA A 125 -1.52 1.95 16.54
N PHE A 126 -1.19 1.59 15.30
CA PHE A 126 -1.64 0.35 14.67
C PHE A 126 -1.04 -0.88 15.36
N ILE A 127 0.26 -0.87 15.64
CA ILE A 127 0.91 -1.98 16.37
C ILE A 127 0.35 -2.09 17.79
N GLU A 128 0.17 -0.97 18.48
CA GLU A 128 -0.44 -0.93 19.82
C GLU A 128 -1.86 -1.50 19.83
N HIS A 129 -2.70 -1.12 18.86
CA HIS A 129 -4.05 -1.67 18.68
C HIS A 129 -4.00 -3.19 18.48
N CYS A 130 -3.14 -3.68 17.59
CA CYS A 130 -3.02 -5.11 17.31
C CYS A 130 -2.59 -5.90 18.55
N GLU A 131 -1.67 -5.38 19.36
CA GLU A 131 -1.29 -6.03 20.62
C GLU A 131 -2.40 -6.01 21.66
N HIS A 132 -3.04 -4.86 21.87
CA HIS A 132 -4.08 -4.72 22.88
C HIS A 132 -5.30 -5.61 22.58
N GLU A 133 -5.78 -5.58 21.33
CA GLU A 133 -6.95 -6.35 20.89
C GLU A 133 -6.61 -7.78 20.45
N HIS A 134 -5.34 -8.18 20.54
CA HIS A 134 -4.86 -9.50 20.12
C HIS A 134 -5.27 -9.83 18.68
N VAL A 135 -5.05 -8.87 17.77
CA VAL A 135 -5.35 -8.98 16.35
C VAL A 135 -4.06 -9.40 15.61
N PRO A 136 -4.11 -10.42 14.74
CA PRO A 136 -2.94 -10.86 14.00
C PRO A 136 -2.37 -9.77 13.09
N VAL A 137 -1.05 -9.61 13.11
CA VAL A 137 -0.27 -8.76 12.19
C VAL A 137 1.05 -9.45 11.88
N ASP A 138 1.40 -9.56 10.60
CA ASP A 138 2.60 -10.24 10.13
C ASP A 138 3.60 -9.28 9.47
N PHE A 139 3.17 -8.07 9.10
CA PHE A 139 4.02 -7.00 8.57
C PHE A 139 3.36 -5.63 8.73
N VAL A 140 4.18 -4.59 8.66
CA VAL A 140 3.75 -3.19 8.58
C VAL A 140 3.89 -2.70 7.15
N SER A 141 2.94 -1.88 6.68
CA SER A 141 3.00 -1.20 5.40
C SER A 141 2.51 0.24 5.45
N THR A 142 3.09 1.10 4.62
CA THR A 142 2.81 2.54 4.55
C THR A 142 3.52 3.16 3.35
N HIS A 143 3.15 4.38 2.99
CA HIS A 143 3.60 5.10 1.80
C HIS A 143 4.23 6.44 2.15
N VAL A 144 5.19 6.87 1.33
CA VAL A 144 5.68 8.24 1.27
C VAL A 144 6.19 8.51 -0.14
N TYR A 145 5.96 9.73 -0.60
CA TYR A 145 6.47 10.27 -1.85
C TYR A 145 7.46 11.40 -1.59
N GLY A 146 8.32 11.66 -2.57
CA GLY A 146 9.33 12.69 -2.47
C GLY A 146 8.80 14.12 -2.33
N ASP A 147 7.53 14.34 -2.68
CA ASP A 147 6.81 15.61 -2.61
C ASP A 147 5.99 15.81 -1.33
N ASP A 148 5.94 14.81 -0.46
CA ASP A 148 5.35 14.98 0.86
C ASP A 148 6.10 16.02 1.69
N THR A 149 5.44 16.56 2.71
CA THR A 149 6.03 17.61 3.55
C THR A 149 6.59 17.03 4.85
N ALA A 150 7.60 17.71 5.40
CA ALA A 150 8.13 17.35 6.71
C ALA A 150 7.09 17.56 7.83
N GLN A 151 6.12 18.44 7.61
CA GLN A 151 5.05 18.70 8.55
C GLN A 151 4.12 17.49 8.67
N ASP A 152 3.73 16.91 7.54
CA ASP A 152 2.80 15.79 7.53
C ASP A 152 3.44 14.50 8.06
N ILE A 153 4.74 14.28 7.78
CA ILE A 153 5.44 13.04 8.15
C ILE A 153 6.09 13.12 9.54
N PHE A 154 6.72 14.25 9.88
CA PHE A 154 7.55 14.38 11.10
C PHE A 154 7.00 15.41 12.09
N GLY A 155 5.96 16.18 11.74
CA GLY A 155 5.49 17.29 12.56
C GLY A 155 6.47 18.46 12.66
N THR A 156 7.45 18.53 11.75
CA THR A 156 8.48 19.58 11.72
C THR A 156 8.31 20.48 10.49
N HIS A 157 8.98 21.64 10.49
CA HIS A 157 8.90 22.60 9.38
C HIS A 157 10.23 22.71 8.61
N GLU A 158 11.08 21.70 8.71
CA GLU A 158 12.34 21.66 7.97
C GLU A 158 12.08 21.42 6.48
N ARG A 159 12.97 21.92 5.63
CA ARG A 159 12.93 21.60 4.20
C ARG A 159 13.73 20.34 3.95
N ILE A 160 13.05 19.25 3.63
CA ILE A 160 13.67 17.99 3.23
C ILE A 160 13.71 17.92 1.69
N PRO A 161 14.88 17.74 1.06
CA PRO A 161 14.97 17.52 -0.38
C PRO A 161 14.26 16.23 -0.81
N ARG A 162 13.74 16.21 -2.04
CA ARG A 162 13.03 15.07 -2.63
C ARG A 162 13.84 13.77 -2.62
N GLU A 163 15.16 13.88 -2.74
CA GLU A 163 16.11 12.77 -2.71
C GLU A 163 16.26 12.15 -1.31
N ARG A 164 15.81 12.83 -0.26
CA ARG A 164 15.95 12.41 1.14
C ARG A 164 14.63 12.03 1.79
N MET A 165 13.50 12.53 1.28
CA MET A 165 12.21 12.43 1.96
C MET A 165 11.77 10.99 2.23
N VAL A 166 11.68 10.17 1.18
CA VAL A 166 11.25 8.76 1.27
C VAL A 166 12.07 8.02 2.32
N CYS A 167 13.40 8.13 2.25
CA CYS A 167 14.23 7.32 3.14
C CYS A 167 14.28 7.83 4.58
N ARG A 168 14.11 9.14 4.80
CA ARG A 168 13.91 9.66 6.16
C ARG A 168 12.62 9.13 6.78
N ALA A 169 11.57 8.97 5.99
CA ALA A 169 10.33 8.36 6.46
C ALA A 169 10.50 6.86 6.74
N VAL A 170 11.20 6.13 5.87
CA VAL A 170 11.56 4.71 6.11
C VAL A 170 12.33 4.57 7.43
N GLN A 171 13.36 5.40 7.67
CA GLN A 171 14.13 5.37 8.92
C GLN A 171 13.25 5.67 10.15
N LYS A 172 12.33 6.64 10.05
CA LYS A 172 11.35 6.94 11.12
C LYS A 172 10.54 5.69 11.45
N VAL A 173 9.89 5.09 10.45
CA VAL A 173 9.01 3.93 10.65
C VAL A 173 9.77 2.71 11.14
N HIS A 174 10.97 2.45 10.61
CA HIS A 174 11.86 1.40 11.10
C HIS A 174 12.13 1.56 12.60
N THR A 175 12.46 2.77 13.03
CA THR A 175 12.73 3.09 14.44
C THR A 175 11.47 2.93 15.31
N GLU A 176 10.32 3.37 14.80
CA GLU A 176 9.02 3.20 15.46
C GLU A 176 8.66 1.73 15.66
N ILE A 177 8.90 0.87 14.65
CA ILE A 177 8.71 -0.58 14.77
C ILE A 177 9.66 -1.15 15.83
N GLN A 178 10.95 -0.83 15.77
CA GLN A 178 11.94 -1.30 16.75
C GLN A 178 11.63 -0.89 18.19
N ALA A 179 10.98 0.26 18.39
CA ALA A 179 10.56 0.74 19.70
C ALA A 179 9.19 0.19 20.16
N SER A 180 8.46 -0.49 19.28
CA SER A 180 7.13 -1.02 19.56
C SER A 180 7.17 -2.35 20.32
N ALA A 181 5.99 -2.86 20.68
CA ALA A 181 5.82 -4.20 21.25
C ALA A 181 6.15 -5.34 20.25
N ARG A 182 6.35 -5.03 18.96
CA ARG A 182 6.67 -6.00 17.89
C ARG A 182 7.90 -5.55 17.08
N PRO A 183 9.10 -5.51 17.70
CA PRO A 183 10.30 -4.94 17.10
C PRO A 183 10.86 -5.70 15.89
N SER A 184 10.35 -6.89 15.61
CA SER A 184 10.76 -7.73 14.49
C SER A 184 9.77 -7.77 13.33
N LEU A 185 8.71 -6.94 13.36
CA LEU A 185 7.76 -6.90 12.23
C LEU A 185 8.50 -6.44 10.96
N PRO A 186 8.37 -7.19 9.85
CA PRO A 186 8.80 -6.71 8.55
C PRO A 186 8.10 -5.40 8.18
N LEU A 187 8.86 -4.46 7.63
CA LEU A 187 8.38 -3.25 6.98
C LEU A 187 8.37 -3.48 5.48
N ILE A 188 7.19 -3.36 4.88
CA ILE A 188 6.95 -3.47 3.44
C ILE A 188 6.48 -2.09 2.96
N TRP A 189 7.32 -1.38 2.20
CA TRP A 189 6.97 -0.06 1.69
C TRP A 189 6.21 -0.23 0.38
N THR A 190 4.88 -0.20 0.46
CA THR A 190 3.98 -0.66 -0.61
C THR A 190 3.79 0.34 -1.74
N GLU A 191 4.08 1.61 -1.51
CA GLU A 191 4.20 2.63 -2.55
C GLU A 191 5.28 3.67 -2.21
N PHE A 192 6.08 4.01 -3.22
CA PHE A 192 6.90 5.23 -3.22
C PHE A 192 7.18 5.70 -4.66
N ASN A 193 7.37 7.01 -4.81
CA ASN A 193 7.93 7.64 -6.01
C ASN A 193 8.51 9.02 -5.61
N ALA A 194 9.23 9.67 -6.51
CA ALA A 194 9.70 11.04 -6.35
C ALA A 194 8.53 12.04 -6.25
N SER A 195 7.37 11.68 -6.82
CA SER A 195 6.14 12.46 -6.77
C SER A 195 4.91 11.56 -6.71
N PHE A 196 3.89 11.94 -5.94
CA PHE A 196 2.54 11.35 -6.01
C PHE A 196 1.70 11.93 -7.17
N ALA A 197 2.26 12.86 -7.94
CA ALA A 197 1.58 13.57 -9.02
C ALA A 197 2.29 13.40 -10.36
N ASN A 198 1.55 13.67 -11.45
CA ASN A 198 2.07 13.54 -12.80
C ASN A 198 2.88 14.78 -13.20
N HIS A 199 4.20 14.66 -13.15
CA HIS A 199 5.15 15.73 -13.45
C HIS A 199 6.16 15.29 -14.52
N PRO A 200 5.94 15.60 -15.81
CA PRO A 200 6.88 15.23 -16.88
C PRO A 200 8.32 15.67 -16.62
N GLU A 201 8.51 16.83 -15.99
CA GLU A 201 9.81 17.38 -15.60
C GLU A 201 10.50 16.62 -14.46
N ILE A 202 9.78 15.70 -13.80
CA ILE A 202 10.28 14.82 -12.74
C ILE A 202 10.23 13.37 -13.22
N THR A 203 9.05 12.77 -13.33
CA THR A 203 8.85 11.32 -13.47
C THR A 203 9.25 10.76 -14.84
N ASP A 204 9.27 11.59 -15.89
CA ASP A 204 9.80 11.22 -17.21
C ASP A 204 11.27 11.67 -17.42
N ALA A 205 11.83 12.42 -16.46
CA ALA A 205 13.12 13.08 -16.63
C ALA A 205 14.32 12.16 -16.31
N PRO A 206 15.51 12.43 -16.89
CA PRO A 206 16.76 11.73 -16.54
C PRO A 206 17.11 11.77 -15.04
N TYR A 207 16.53 12.71 -14.30
CA TYR A 207 16.63 12.81 -12.84
C TYR A 207 16.21 11.53 -12.10
N MET A 208 15.21 10.80 -12.62
CA MET A 208 14.67 9.63 -11.91
C MET A 208 15.65 8.47 -11.76
N GLY A 209 16.56 8.27 -12.73
CA GLY A 209 17.58 7.23 -12.67
C GLY A 209 18.46 7.33 -11.40
N PRO A 210 19.23 8.43 -11.22
CA PRO A 210 20.04 8.62 -10.02
C PRO A 210 19.19 8.83 -8.76
N TRP A 211 18.00 9.44 -8.84
CA TRP A 211 17.11 9.58 -7.68
C TRP A 211 16.68 8.22 -7.12
N LEU A 212 16.28 7.28 -7.97
CA LEU A 212 15.86 5.94 -7.55
C LEU A 212 17.03 5.16 -6.96
N ALA A 213 18.20 5.19 -7.62
CA ALA A 213 19.41 4.52 -7.13
C ALA A 213 19.86 5.06 -5.76
N GLU A 214 19.87 6.38 -5.56
CA GLU A 214 20.22 7.00 -4.27
C GLU A 214 19.16 6.73 -3.20
N THR A 215 17.87 6.65 -3.55
CA THR A 215 16.80 6.28 -2.61
C THR A 215 16.99 4.85 -2.11
N ILE A 216 17.21 3.88 -3.00
CA ILE A 216 17.49 2.48 -2.64
C ILE A 216 18.73 2.39 -1.75
N ARG A 217 19.83 3.08 -2.13
CA ARG A 217 21.08 3.07 -1.35
C ARG A 217 20.90 3.61 0.06
N GLN A 218 20.04 4.61 0.26
CA GLN A 218 19.79 5.16 1.59
C GLN A 218 18.95 4.22 2.46
N CYS A 219 18.06 3.43 1.85
CA CYS A 219 17.08 2.62 2.57
C CYS A 219 17.53 1.16 2.79
N ASP A 220 18.65 0.79 2.18
CA ASP A 220 19.26 -0.53 2.36
C ASP A 220 19.44 -0.88 3.85
N GLY A 221 18.93 -2.04 4.23
CA GLY A 221 18.94 -2.54 5.62
C GLY A 221 17.84 -2.00 6.54
N LEU A 222 17.02 -1.04 6.11
CA LEU A 222 15.95 -0.45 6.94
C LEU A 222 14.55 -1.02 6.64
N VAL A 223 14.37 -1.61 5.46
CA VAL A 223 13.09 -2.07 4.93
C VAL A 223 13.29 -3.39 4.20
N GLN A 224 12.29 -4.27 4.23
CA GLN A 224 12.40 -5.58 3.58
C GLN A 224 12.10 -5.52 2.09
N ASP A 225 11.10 -4.73 1.70
CA ASP A 225 10.68 -4.56 0.32
C ASP A 225 10.25 -3.10 0.08
N MET A 226 10.60 -2.56 -1.08
CA MET A 226 10.12 -1.24 -1.54
C MET A 226 9.49 -1.37 -2.93
N SER A 227 8.22 -1.00 -3.05
CA SER A 227 7.43 -1.12 -4.26
C SER A 227 7.34 0.24 -4.97
N TYR A 228 8.12 0.41 -6.04
CA TYR A 228 8.09 1.62 -6.85
C TYR A 228 6.73 1.72 -7.55
N TRP A 229 5.99 2.78 -7.26
CA TRP A 229 4.72 3.07 -7.89
C TRP A 229 5.00 3.87 -9.18
N THR A 230 4.96 3.30 -10.39
CA THR A 230 4.51 1.94 -10.79
C THR A 230 5.47 1.28 -11.80
N PHE A 231 5.19 0.03 -12.17
CA PHE A 231 5.94 -0.65 -13.23
C PHE A 231 5.68 -0.07 -14.64
N SER A 232 4.50 0.52 -14.89
CA SER A 232 4.10 1.00 -16.23
C SER A 232 3.04 2.10 -16.18
N ASP A 233 3.07 2.97 -17.19
CA ASP A 233 2.05 3.98 -17.48
C ASP A 233 0.71 3.39 -18.00
N VAL A 234 0.54 2.06 -18.00
CA VAL A 234 -0.80 1.46 -18.11
C VAL A 234 -1.55 1.76 -16.81
N PHE A 235 -2.14 2.95 -16.74
CA PHE A 235 -2.64 3.55 -15.53
C PHE A 235 -3.83 4.47 -15.80
N GLU A 236 -4.85 4.46 -14.93
CA GLU A 236 -6.15 5.11 -15.22
C GLU A 236 -6.74 5.92 -14.05
N GLU A 237 -6.04 6.15 -12.93
CA GLU A 237 -6.60 6.93 -11.82
C GLU A 237 -7.04 8.33 -12.23
N GLN A 238 -6.27 8.99 -13.10
CA GLN A 238 -6.59 10.31 -13.67
C GLN A 238 -7.28 10.20 -15.05
N GLY A 239 -7.70 9.00 -15.44
CA GLY A 239 -8.21 8.67 -16.76
C GLY A 239 -7.13 8.19 -17.73
N VAL A 240 -7.57 7.78 -18.92
CA VAL A 240 -6.69 7.20 -19.94
C VAL A 240 -5.92 8.31 -20.66
N VAL A 241 -4.61 8.39 -20.41
CA VAL A 241 -3.72 9.32 -21.11
C VAL A 241 -3.19 8.67 -22.40
N LYS A 242 -3.19 9.44 -23.50
CA LYS A 242 -2.87 8.94 -24.85
C LYS A 242 -1.55 9.47 -25.42
N THR A 243 -0.81 10.25 -24.64
CA THR A 243 0.52 10.72 -25.00
C THR A 243 1.58 9.78 -24.40
N PRO A 244 2.65 9.43 -25.13
CA PRO A 244 3.67 8.50 -24.64
C PRO A 244 4.32 8.92 -23.32
N PHE A 245 4.56 10.23 -23.15
CA PHE A 245 5.13 10.85 -21.96
C PHE A 245 4.17 11.94 -21.48
N TYR A 246 3.80 11.90 -20.21
CA TYR A 246 2.86 12.83 -19.59
C TYR A 246 3.11 13.02 -18.09
N GLY A 247 4.25 12.52 -17.60
CA GLY A 247 4.58 12.46 -16.19
C GLY A 247 3.97 11.26 -15.47
N GLY A 248 3.56 10.21 -16.19
CA GLY A 248 3.02 9.00 -15.56
C GLY A 248 4.02 8.33 -14.61
N PHE A 249 3.49 7.56 -13.66
CA PHE A 249 4.28 6.93 -12.59
C PHE A 249 5.22 5.81 -13.04
N GLY A 250 5.02 5.26 -14.23
CA GLY A 250 5.62 4.01 -14.67
C GLY A 250 7.12 4.06 -14.92
N LEU A 251 7.84 2.97 -14.62
CA LEU A 251 9.18 2.70 -15.18
C LEU A 251 9.14 2.60 -16.72
N LEU A 252 8.03 2.08 -17.25
CA LEU A 252 7.76 1.98 -18.68
C LEU A 252 6.68 2.98 -19.09
N ALA A 253 6.99 3.83 -20.05
CA ALA A 253 6.03 4.75 -20.66
C ALA A 253 5.02 4.00 -21.55
N ALA A 254 3.98 4.70 -21.99
CA ALA A 254 2.97 4.11 -22.87
C ALA A 254 3.62 3.61 -24.18
N GLY A 255 3.22 2.40 -24.62
CA GLY A 255 3.86 1.70 -25.73
C GLY A 255 5.10 0.88 -25.34
N GLY A 256 5.42 0.77 -24.05
CA GLY A 256 6.52 -0.08 -23.55
C GLY A 256 7.89 0.56 -23.70
N ILE A 257 7.97 1.89 -23.69
CA ILE A 257 9.22 2.64 -23.85
C ILE A 257 9.89 2.77 -22.47
N PRO A 258 11.10 2.24 -22.25
CA PRO A 258 11.80 2.40 -20.97
C PRO A 258 12.07 3.87 -20.67
N LYS A 259 11.68 4.32 -19.47
CA LYS A 259 12.05 5.64 -18.93
C LYS A 259 13.41 5.57 -18.25
N PRO A 260 14.04 6.71 -17.89
CA PRO A 260 15.33 6.71 -17.19
C PRO A 260 15.37 5.96 -15.85
N ALA A 261 14.21 5.66 -15.25
CA ALA A 261 14.11 4.90 -14.01
C ALA A 261 14.21 3.36 -14.19
N PHE A 262 13.99 2.83 -15.40
CA PHE A 262 14.02 1.39 -15.71
C PHE A 262 15.45 0.84 -15.81
#